data_AF-A0A0R0M0I4-F1
#
_entry.id   AF-A0A0R0M0I4-F1
#
_cell.length_a   1.000
_cell.length_b   1.000
_cell.length_c   1.000
_cell.angle_alpha   90.00
_cell.angle_beta   90.00
_cell.angle_gamma   90.00
#
_symmetry.space_group_name_H-M   'P 1'
#
loop_
_entity.id
_entity.type
_entity.pdbx_description
1 polymer ?
#
loop_
_entity_poly.entity_id
_entity_poly.type
_entity_poly.pdbx_seq_one_letter_code
_entity_poly.pdbx_strand_id
1 'polypeptide(L)'
;MEDLTDILGKPLSDDKFILELLRKKLEPFKSKEIEIESRLGKLIDTFTSERLRIASMHPVILENSNDFRFETGVRSGDFEKIKKLFSDLESVKISDKTFSHQGMRKTVCNGVEKTIKKSRLLALNIYLPDKAYDLRIAVAKEVEMPNFMKKGGFERERDRETFKIDNLQYDFTIINELYRNNQTSEKIYEVETEMINADGDLDDFLRSTINLGTFLE
;
A
#
# COMPACT_ATOMS: atom_id res chain seq x y z
N MET A 1 -8.25 10.77 -22.13
CA MET A 1 -7.46 9.81 -21.33
C MET A 1 -6.66 10.71 -20.43
N GLU A 2 -7.08 10.84 -19.17
CA GLU A 2 -6.36 11.69 -18.21
C GLU A 2 -5.00 11.05 -17.95
N ASP A 3 -3.92 11.80 -18.17
CA ASP A 3 -2.57 11.34 -17.92
C ASP A 3 -2.33 11.35 -16.40
N LEU A 4 -1.69 10.31 -15.86
CA LEU A 4 -1.24 10.26 -14.47
C LEU A 4 -0.43 11.50 -14.07
N THR A 5 0.27 12.09 -15.04
CA THR A 5 1.03 13.33 -14.91
C THR A 5 0.16 14.55 -14.64
N ASP A 6 -1.08 14.57 -15.13
CA ASP A 6 -2.05 15.66 -14.89
C ASP A 6 -2.63 15.56 -13.47
N ILE A 7 -2.78 14.35 -12.93
CA ILE A 7 -3.38 14.08 -11.61
C ILE A 7 -2.36 14.23 -10.49
N LEU A 8 -1.18 13.65 -10.65
CA LEU A 8 -0.13 13.61 -9.62
C LEU A 8 0.93 14.70 -9.80
N GLY A 9 0.83 15.48 -10.88
CA GLY A 9 1.83 16.47 -11.27
C GLY A 9 3.09 15.85 -11.86
N LYS A 10 4.04 16.72 -12.25
CA LYS A 10 5.38 16.27 -12.66
C LYS A 10 6.08 15.57 -11.50
N PRO A 11 6.83 14.49 -11.75
CA PRO A 11 7.54 13.80 -10.70
C PRO A 11 8.50 14.74 -9.95
N LEU A 12 8.37 14.78 -8.63
CA LEU A 12 9.22 15.60 -7.74
C LEU A 12 10.68 15.14 -7.75
N SER A 13 10.94 13.93 -8.24
CA SER A 13 12.26 13.32 -8.30
C SER A 13 12.37 12.50 -9.59
N ASP A 14 13.02 13.07 -10.61
CA ASP A 14 13.66 12.30 -11.70
C ASP A 14 14.94 11.62 -11.17
N ASP A 15 14.94 11.10 -9.92
CA ASP A 15 16.03 10.30 -9.39
C ASP A 15 16.02 8.94 -10.11
N LYS A 16 16.58 9.01 -11.31
CA LYS A 16 16.69 7.92 -12.26
C LYS A 16 17.39 6.72 -11.61
N PHE A 17 18.28 6.97 -10.66
CA PHE A 17 18.97 5.91 -9.95
C PHE A 17 18.04 5.12 -9.02
N ILE A 18 17.22 5.79 -8.21
CA ILE A 18 16.23 5.11 -7.36
C ILE A 18 15.22 4.34 -8.20
N LEU A 19 14.69 4.95 -9.27
CA LEU A 19 13.73 4.29 -10.16
C LEU A 19 14.34 3.07 -10.85
N GLU A 20 15.59 3.16 -11.33
CA GLU A 20 16.29 2.04 -11.97
C GLU A 20 16.58 0.91 -10.96
N LEU A 21 16.97 1.24 -9.73
CA LEU A 21 17.21 0.27 -8.67
C LEU A 21 15.92 -0.47 -8.27
N LEU A 22 14.82 0.26 -8.10
CA LEU A 22 13.51 -0.32 -7.82
C LEU A 22 13.05 -1.23 -8.96
N ARG A 23 13.14 -0.75 -10.21
CA ARG A 23 12.82 -1.57 -11.39
C ARG A 23 13.60 -2.86 -11.38
N LYS A 24 14.93 -2.81 -11.23
CA LYS A 24 15.77 -4.01 -11.23
C LYS A 24 15.37 -5.02 -10.14
N LYS A 25 14.91 -4.54 -8.99
CA LYS A 25 14.43 -5.39 -7.89
C LYS A 25 13.04 -5.98 -8.15
N LEU A 26 12.17 -5.29 -8.91
CA LEU A 26 10.80 -5.71 -9.18
C LEU A 26 10.62 -6.51 -10.49
N GLU A 27 11.48 -6.27 -11.49
CA GLU A 27 11.44 -6.90 -12.82
C GLU A 27 11.30 -8.44 -12.80
N PRO A 28 11.92 -9.19 -11.87
CA PRO A 28 11.77 -10.65 -11.82
C PRO A 28 10.36 -11.14 -11.47
N PHE A 29 9.48 -10.27 -10.96
CA PHE A 29 8.18 -10.65 -10.41
C PHE A 29 7.06 -10.41 -11.43
N LYS A 30 6.90 -11.35 -12.37
CA LYS A 30 5.87 -11.32 -13.41
C LYS A 30 5.04 -12.59 -13.40
N SER A 31 3.77 -12.48 -13.03
CA SER A 31 2.75 -13.55 -13.10
C SER A 31 1.39 -13.03 -12.61
N LYS A 32 0.32 -13.70 -13.03
CA LYS A 32 -1.06 -13.44 -12.56
C LYS A 32 -1.29 -13.72 -11.08
N GLU A 33 -0.44 -14.53 -10.46
CA GLU A 33 -0.50 -14.81 -9.02
C GLU A 33 0.31 -13.80 -8.20
N ILE A 34 0.98 -12.86 -8.85
CA ILE A 34 1.81 -11.84 -8.21
C ILE A 34 1.01 -10.56 -8.08
N GLU A 35 1.04 -10.01 -6.88
CA GLU A 35 0.56 -8.68 -6.56
C GLU A 35 1.79 -7.79 -6.30
N ILE A 36 1.84 -6.64 -6.97
CA ILE A 36 2.82 -5.58 -6.72
C ILE A 36 2.04 -4.37 -6.24
N GLU A 37 2.29 -3.96 -5.01
CA GLU A 37 1.59 -2.86 -4.35
C GLU A 37 2.59 -1.90 -3.68
N SER A 38 2.22 -0.64 -3.57
CA SER A 38 2.89 0.36 -2.75
C SER A 38 1.93 0.91 -1.72
N ARG A 39 2.44 1.25 -0.54
CA ARG A 39 1.68 1.85 0.55
C ARG A 39 2.36 3.10 1.07
N LEU A 40 1.55 4.08 1.47
CA LEU A 40 1.99 5.20 2.30
C LEU A 40 1.97 4.82 3.79
N GLY A 41 2.96 5.29 4.52
CA GLY A 41 3.10 5.01 5.94
C GLY A 41 4.32 5.69 6.55
N LYS A 42 4.83 5.14 7.65
CA LYS A 42 6.05 5.63 8.30
C LYS A 42 6.97 4.48 8.66
N LEU A 43 8.26 4.68 8.47
CA LEU A 43 9.27 3.81 9.03
C LEU A 43 9.46 4.20 10.48
N ILE A 44 9.18 3.29 11.40
CA ILE A 44 9.24 3.49 12.84
C ILE A 44 10.41 2.69 13.39
N ASP A 45 11.34 3.39 14.03
CA ASP A 45 12.44 2.80 14.77
C ASP A 45 11.89 1.97 15.94
N THR A 46 12.32 0.71 16.05
CA THR A 46 11.76 -0.24 17.04
C THR A 46 12.21 0.04 18.46
N PHE A 47 13.31 0.78 18.66
CA PHE A 47 13.83 1.13 19.97
C PHE A 47 13.19 2.40 20.52
N THR A 48 12.99 3.41 19.66
CA THR A 48 12.45 4.72 20.07
C THR A 48 10.95 4.84 19.88
N SER A 49 10.34 3.98 19.04
CA SER A 49 8.96 4.12 18.57
C SER A 49 8.66 5.47 17.88
N GLU A 50 9.70 6.20 17.48
CA GLU A 50 9.58 7.39 16.64
C GLU A 50 9.78 7.03 15.17
N ARG A 51 9.41 7.97 14.28
CA ARG A 51 9.80 7.85 12.86
C ARG A 51 11.31 7.79 12.76
N LEU A 52 11.80 6.78 12.03
CA LEU A 52 13.20 6.52 11.74
C LEU A 52 13.86 7.80 11.21
N ARG A 53 15.05 8.11 11.75
CA ARG A 53 15.85 9.26 11.31
C ARG A 53 17.16 8.74 10.76
N ILE A 54 17.34 8.89 9.45
CA ILE A 54 18.59 8.58 8.78
C ILE A 54 19.26 9.90 8.43
N ALA A 55 20.56 10.00 8.68
CA ALA A 55 21.37 11.16 8.27
C ALA A 55 21.59 11.16 6.75
N SER A 56 20.51 11.31 5.98
CA SER A 56 20.49 11.39 4.53
C SER A 56 19.57 12.52 4.10
N MET A 57 19.99 13.28 3.09
CA MET A 57 19.16 14.28 2.41
C MET A 57 18.46 13.71 1.17
N HIS A 58 18.74 12.45 0.83
CA HIS A 58 18.18 11.77 -0.34
C HIS A 58 17.31 10.58 0.08
N PRO A 59 16.33 10.17 -0.75
CA PRO A 59 15.60 8.93 -0.54
C PRO A 59 16.53 7.74 -0.34
N VAL A 60 16.20 6.87 0.61
CA VAL A 60 17.00 5.67 0.91
C VAL A 60 16.14 4.42 0.82
N ILE A 61 16.57 3.45 0.02
CA ILE A 61 15.93 2.14 -0.03
C ILE A 61 16.53 1.25 1.06
N LEU A 62 15.68 0.75 1.94
CA LEU A 62 16.02 -0.10 3.07
C LEU A 62 15.36 -1.47 2.92
N GLU A 63 16.18 -2.51 3.07
CA GLU A 63 15.68 -3.88 3.24
C GLU A 63 15.15 -4.06 4.67
N ASN A 64 14.25 -5.02 4.88
CA ASN A 64 13.70 -5.26 6.21
C ASN A 64 14.82 -5.58 7.21
N SER A 65 14.72 -4.99 8.40
CA SER A 65 15.61 -5.25 9.53
C SER A 65 14.78 -5.36 10.82
N ASN A 66 15.43 -5.70 11.93
CA ASN A 66 14.79 -5.70 13.25
C ASN A 66 14.80 -4.30 13.91
N ASP A 67 15.52 -3.35 13.33
CA ASP A 67 15.75 -2.01 13.91
C ASP A 67 14.62 -1.03 13.56
N PHE A 68 13.78 -1.38 12.60
CA PHE A 68 12.62 -0.59 12.23
C PHE A 68 11.46 -1.48 11.75
N ARG A 69 10.25 -0.93 11.80
CA ARG A 69 9.04 -1.49 11.18
C ARG A 69 8.39 -0.43 10.29
N PHE A 70 7.53 -0.85 9.37
CA PHE A 70 6.70 0.08 8.62
C PHE A 70 5.29 0.06 9.20
N GLU A 71 4.81 1.21 9.62
CA GLU A 71 3.43 1.42 10.03
C GLU A 71 2.66 2.03 8.86
N THR A 72 1.68 1.26 8.37
CA THR A 72 0.80 1.68 7.28
C THR A 72 -0.19 2.73 7.76
N GLY A 73 -0.51 3.67 6.87
CA GLY A 73 -1.57 4.64 7.08
C GLY A 73 -1.09 6.08 7.17
N VAL A 74 -2.04 6.98 6.95
CA VAL A 74 -1.84 8.44 6.92
C VAL A 74 -2.85 9.13 7.85
N ARG A 75 -2.65 10.42 8.10
CA ARG A 75 -3.62 11.25 8.83
C ARG A 75 -4.89 11.41 7.99
N SER A 76 -6.06 11.48 8.64
CA SER A 76 -7.35 11.64 7.95
C SER A 76 -7.41 12.86 7.02
N GLY A 77 -6.86 14.00 7.44
CA GLY A 77 -6.81 15.21 6.59
C GLY A 77 -5.94 15.04 5.35
N ASP A 78 -4.87 14.25 5.46
CA ASP A 78 -3.96 13.94 4.34
C ASP A 78 -4.55 12.90 3.40
N PHE A 79 -5.24 11.90 3.95
CA PHE A 79 -6.05 10.93 3.19
C PHE A 79 -7.05 11.63 2.27
N GLU A 80 -7.86 12.56 2.81
CA GLU A 80 -8.85 13.28 2.02
C GLU A 80 -8.21 14.21 0.96
N LYS A 81 -7.06 14.83 1.27
CA LYS A 81 -6.31 15.65 0.30
C LYS A 81 -5.82 14.82 -0.87
N ILE A 82 -5.20 13.67 -0.61
CA ILE A 82 -4.71 12.77 -1.68
C ILE A 82 -5.89 12.24 -2.48
N LYS A 83 -6.95 11.78 -1.79
CA LYS A 83 -8.14 11.25 -2.44
C LYS A 83 -8.80 12.27 -3.38
N LYS A 84 -8.80 13.55 -3.02
CA LYS A 84 -9.34 14.63 -3.85
C LYS A 84 -8.64 14.75 -5.21
N LEU A 85 -7.39 14.28 -5.36
CA LEU A 85 -6.72 14.24 -6.66
C LEU A 85 -7.45 13.35 -7.67
N PHE A 86 -8.21 12.37 -7.18
CA PHE A 86 -8.93 11.38 -7.99
C PHE A 86 -10.43 11.70 -8.09
N SER A 87 -10.88 12.90 -7.66
CA SER A 87 -12.32 13.21 -7.53
C SER A 87 -13.10 13.19 -8.83
N ASP A 88 -12.42 13.41 -9.96
CA ASP A 88 -13.04 13.49 -11.28
C ASP A 88 -13.13 12.11 -11.95
N LEU A 89 -12.56 11.07 -11.33
CA LEU A 89 -12.57 9.71 -11.81
C LEU A 89 -13.74 8.90 -11.25
N GLU A 90 -14.21 7.93 -12.03
CA GLU A 90 -15.16 6.93 -11.52
C GLU A 90 -14.51 6.06 -10.44
N SER A 91 -15.25 5.82 -9.36
CA SER A 91 -14.80 5.04 -8.22
C SER A 91 -15.73 3.87 -7.93
N VAL A 92 -15.17 2.79 -7.38
CA VAL A 92 -15.93 1.64 -6.87
C VAL A 92 -15.79 1.61 -5.36
N LYS A 93 -16.93 1.59 -4.65
CA LYS A 93 -16.98 1.53 -3.19
C LYS A 93 -17.33 0.13 -2.73
N ILE A 94 -16.52 -0.41 -1.82
CA ILE A 94 -16.67 -1.76 -1.28
C ILE A 94 -16.50 -1.71 0.23
N SER A 95 -17.49 -2.23 0.95
CA SER A 95 -17.36 -2.52 2.38
C SER A 95 -17.23 -4.03 2.56
N ASP A 96 -16.14 -4.48 3.17
CA ASP A 96 -15.88 -5.90 3.39
C ASP A 96 -15.35 -6.20 4.79
N LYS A 97 -15.40 -7.48 5.14
CA LYS A 97 -14.74 -8.02 6.32
C LYS A 97 -13.63 -8.94 5.91
N THR A 98 -12.45 -8.78 6.52
CA THR A 98 -11.33 -9.69 6.33
C THR A 98 -10.95 -10.40 7.61
N PHE A 99 -10.66 -11.69 7.48
CA PHE A 99 -10.14 -12.54 8.54
C PHE A 99 -8.77 -13.04 8.12
N SER A 100 -7.75 -12.78 8.93
CA SER A 100 -6.37 -13.15 8.61
C SER A 100 -5.77 -14.10 9.65
N HIS A 101 -5.21 -15.22 9.20
CA HIS A 101 -4.51 -16.20 10.03
C HIS A 101 -3.41 -16.94 9.25
N GLN A 102 -2.18 -16.91 9.75
CA GLN A 102 -1.02 -17.63 9.16
C GLN A 102 -0.86 -17.40 7.64
N GLY A 103 -0.99 -16.15 7.20
CA GLY A 103 -0.89 -15.77 5.78
C GLY A 103 -2.11 -16.13 4.92
N MET A 104 -3.13 -16.78 5.47
CA MET A 104 -4.43 -16.92 4.81
C MET A 104 -5.29 -15.70 5.11
N ARG A 105 -5.98 -15.18 4.09
CA ARG A 105 -6.95 -14.09 4.19
C ARG A 105 -8.28 -14.55 3.61
N LYS A 106 -9.34 -14.49 4.41
CA LYS A 106 -10.72 -14.70 3.97
C LYS A 106 -11.40 -13.35 3.91
N THR A 107 -11.91 -12.99 2.74
CA THR A 107 -12.71 -11.78 2.53
C THR A 107 -14.17 -12.16 2.41
N VAL A 108 -15.04 -11.47 3.14
CA VAL A 108 -16.49 -11.59 3.08
C VAL A 108 -17.07 -10.26 2.62
N CYS A 109 -17.69 -10.26 1.44
CA CYS A 109 -18.34 -9.09 0.86
C CYS A 109 -19.73 -9.49 0.38
N ASN A 110 -20.77 -8.82 0.87
CA ASN A 110 -22.17 -9.11 0.52
C ASN A 110 -22.57 -10.60 0.63
N GLY A 111 -22.03 -11.30 1.62
CA GLY A 111 -22.27 -12.75 1.84
C GLY A 111 -21.46 -13.68 0.94
N VAL A 112 -20.68 -13.15 -0.01
CA VAL A 112 -19.75 -13.93 -0.84
C VAL A 112 -18.41 -14.04 -0.12
N GLU A 113 -17.88 -15.27 -0.04
CA GLU A 113 -16.62 -15.56 0.63
C GLU A 113 -15.53 -15.95 -0.37
N LYS A 114 -14.37 -15.29 -0.27
CA LYS A 114 -13.16 -15.64 -1.02
C LYS A 114 -12.00 -15.84 -0.06
N THR A 115 -11.29 -16.96 -0.19
CA THR A 115 -10.10 -17.25 0.62
C THR A 115 -8.87 -17.29 -0.26
N ILE A 116 -7.80 -16.62 0.18
CA ILE A 116 -6.50 -16.64 -0.47
C ILE A 116 -5.41 -16.98 0.54
N LYS A 117 -4.29 -17.52 0.05
CA LYS A 117 -3.02 -17.55 0.77
C LYS A 117 -2.10 -16.49 0.18
N LYS A 118 -1.78 -15.46 0.98
CA LYS A 118 -0.91 -14.36 0.63
C LYS A 118 0.48 -14.57 1.25
N SER A 119 1.49 -14.69 0.41
CA SER A 119 2.87 -14.92 0.84
C SER A 119 3.76 -13.77 0.35
N ARG A 120 4.32 -12.99 1.28
CA ARG A 120 5.21 -11.85 0.95
C ARG A 120 6.53 -12.38 0.39
N LEU A 121 6.87 -11.98 -0.82
CA LEU A 121 8.12 -12.34 -1.50
C LEU A 121 9.19 -11.26 -1.34
N LEU A 122 8.78 -10.00 -1.36
CA LEU A 122 9.67 -8.84 -1.23
C LEU A 122 8.97 -7.70 -0.50
N ALA A 123 9.73 -6.94 0.28
CA ALA A 123 9.32 -5.63 0.77
C ALA A 123 10.51 -4.68 0.69
N LEU A 124 10.36 -3.60 -0.07
CA LEU A 124 11.32 -2.50 -0.19
C LEU A 124 10.76 -1.32 0.55
N ASN A 125 11.47 -0.86 1.58
CA ASN A 125 11.08 0.33 2.33
C ASN A 125 11.84 1.52 1.76
N ILE A 126 11.17 2.64 1.53
CA ILE A 126 11.79 3.84 0.96
C ILE A 126 11.61 4.95 1.97
N TYR A 127 12.70 5.32 2.63
CA TYR A 127 12.76 6.45 3.54
C TYR A 127 12.80 7.76 2.75
N LEU A 128 11.92 8.71 3.10
CA LEU A 128 11.83 10.02 2.47
C LEU A 128 12.09 11.13 3.51
N PRO A 129 13.32 11.66 3.61
CA PRO A 129 13.74 12.50 4.75
C PRO A 129 12.91 13.77 4.93
N ASP A 130 12.55 14.44 3.83
CA ASP A 130 11.86 15.74 3.84
C ASP A 130 10.36 15.64 3.56
N LYS A 131 9.76 14.45 3.74
CA LYS A 131 8.34 14.19 3.48
C LYS A 131 7.62 13.73 4.72
N ALA A 132 6.31 13.96 4.80
CA ALA A 132 5.49 13.56 5.94
C ALA A 132 5.40 12.04 6.13
N TYR A 133 5.58 11.28 5.04
CA TYR A 133 5.41 9.83 4.97
C TYR A 133 6.58 9.18 4.24
N ASP A 134 6.76 7.89 4.54
CA ASP A 134 7.65 6.96 3.85
C ASP A 134 6.81 6.04 2.95
N LEU A 135 7.48 5.29 2.08
CA LEU A 135 6.82 4.32 1.19
C LEU A 135 7.27 2.90 1.50
N ARG A 136 6.39 1.94 1.24
CA ARG A 136 6.75 0.54 1.12
C ARG A 136 6.21 -0.02 -0.18
N ILE A 137 7.10 -0.55 -1.02
CA ILE A 137 6.72 -1.39 -2.15
C ILE A 137 6.80 -2.85 -1.70
N ALA A 138 5.73 -3.60 -1.92
CA ALA A 138 5.62 -4.99 -1.55
C ALA A 138 5.25 -5.84 -2.76
N VAL A 139 5.87 -7.02 -2.82
CA VAL A 139 5.51 -8.06 -3.77
C VAL A 139 5.01 -9.27 -3.00
N ALA A 140 3.80 -9.72 -3.31
CA ALA A 140 3.22 -10.91 -2.71
C ALA A 140 2.75 -11.89 -3.76
N LYS A 141 2.80 -13.18 -3.42
CA LYS A 141 2.09 -14.22 -4.16
C LYS A 141 0.72 -14.43 -3.53
N GLU A 142 -0.34 -14.28 -4.31
CA GLU A 142 -1.72 -14.59 -3.92
C GLU A 142 -2.21 -15.85 -4.65
N VAL A 143 -2.56 -16.88 -3.88
CA VAL A 143 -3.11 -18.13 -4.40
C VAL A 143 -4.50 -18.34 -3.83
N GLU A 144 -5.49 -18.58 -4.70
CA GLU A 144 -6.84 -18.92 -4.26
C GLU A 144 -6.85 -20.25 -3.51
N MET A 145 -7.59 -20.28 -2.41
CA MET A 145 -7.70 -21.44 -1.53
C MET A 145 -9.17 -21.83 -1.38
N PRO A 146 -9.47 -23.11 -1.12
CA PRO A 146 -10.80 -23.51 -0.67
C PRO A 146 -11.24 -22.68 0.54
N ASN A 147 -12.53 -22.37 0.63
CA ASN A 147 -13.11 -21.56 1.71
C ASN A 147 -13.11 -22.31 3.04
N PHE A 148 -11.92 -22.43 3.65
CA PHE A 148 -11.70 -23.03 4.94
C PHE A 148 -10.67 -22.21 5.72
N MET A 149 -11.09 -21.63 6.84
CA MET A 149 -10.21 -20.95 7.78
C MET A 149 -10.59 -21.36 9.19
N LYS A 150 -9.61 -21.81 9.98
CA LYS A 150 -9.81 -22.13 11.40
C LYS A 150 -10.25 -20.87 12.14
N LYS A 151 -11.09 -21.03 13.18
CA LYS A 151 -11.43 -19.94 14.09
C LYS A 151 -10.16 -19.49 14.82
N GLY A 152 -9.85 -18.20 14.73
CA GLY A 152 -8.67 -17.57 15.33
C GLY A 152 -7.91 -16.75 14.30
N GLY A 153 -7.79 -15.45 14.50
CA GLY A 153 -7.19 -14.52 13.55
C GLY A 153 -7.55 -13.08 13.87
N PHE A 154 -7.01 -12.16 13.07
CA PHE A 154 -7.36 -10.73 13.13
C PHE A 154 -8.54 -10.48 12.21
N GLU A 155 -9.58 -9.84 12.72
CA GLU A 155 -10.74 -9.37 11.96
C GLU A 155 -10.60 -7.88 11.69
N ARG A 156 -10.88 -7.47 10.46
CA ARG A 156 -10.91 -6.06 10.05
C ARG A 156 -12.15 -5.79 9.25
N GLU A 157 -12.86 -4.73 9.62
CA GLU A 157 -13.91 -4.12 8.78
C GLU A 157 -13.26 -3.00 7.98
N ARG A 158 -13.51 -3.00 6.67
CA ARG A 158 -12.86 -2.08 5.74
C ARG A 158 -13.89 -1.42 4.84
N ASP A 159 -13.80 -0.11 4.75
CA ASP A 159 -14.51 0.69 3.75
C ASP A 159 -13.48 1.18 2.74
N ARG A 160 -13.57 0.67 1.51
CA ARG A 160 -12.62 0.94 0.45
C ARG A 160 -13.29 1.69 -0.70
N GLU A 161 -12.61 2.72 -1.17
CA GLU A 161 -12.93 3.37 -2.43
C GLU A 161 -11.75 3.19 -3.39
N THR A 162 -12.03 2.59 -4.54
CA THR A 162 -11.03 2.20 -5.52
C THR A 162 -11.19 3.02 -6.79
N PHE A 163 -10.09 3.60 -7.27
CA PHE A 163 -9.99 4.30 -8.56
C PHE A 163 -9.06 3.52 -9.48
N LYS A 164 -9.36 3.49 -10.77
CA LYS A 164 -8.53 2.78 -11.77
C LYS A 164 -8.12 3.72 -12.89
N ILE A 165 -6.83 3.70 -13.21
CA ILE A 165 -6.23 4.49 -14.29
C ILE A 165 -5.27 3.55 -15.00
N ASP A 166 -5.54 3.24 -16.27
CA ASP A 166 -4.74 2.30 -17.07
C ASP A 166 -4.47 0.96 -16.36
N ASN A 167 -3.20 0.64 -16.08
CA ASN A 167 -2.79 -0.58 -15.38
C ASN A 167 -2.64 -0.40 -13.86
N LEU A 168 -3.09 0.72 -13.30
CA LEU A 168 -2.96 1.05 -11.90
C LEU A 168 -4.31 1.10 -11.19
N GLN A 169 -4.31 0.64 -9.94
CA GLN A 169 -5.42 0.73 -9.02
C GLN A 169 -4.98 1.55 -7.80
N TYR A 170 -5.80 2.50 -7.38
CA TYR A 170 -5.59 3.30 -6.19
C TYR A 170 -6.68 2.97 -5.17
N ASP A 171 -6.28 2.41 -4.04
CA ASP A 171 -7.19 2.01 -2.98
C ASP A 171 -7.08 2.98 -1.80
N PHE A 172 -8.21 3.63 -1.49
CA PHE A 172 -8.39 4.46 -0.32
C PHE A 172 -9.22 3.69 0.69
N THR A 173 -8.56 3.12 1.70
CA THR A 173 -9.19 2.20 2.66
C THR A 173 -9.25 2.81 4.05
N ILE A 174 -10.44 2.83 4.65
CA ILE A 174 -10.64 3.12 6.07
C ILE A 174 -10.84 1.79 6.79
N ILE A 175 -9.93 1.47 7.72
CA ILE A 175 -10.02 0.28 8.55
C ILE A 175 -10.58 0.67 9.91
N ASN A 176 -11.64 0.00 10.32
CA ASN A 176 -12.15 0.07 11.69
C ASN A 176 -11.61 -1.16 12.45
N GLU A 177 -10.56 -0.98 13.27
CA GLU A 177 -10.08 -2.07 14.13
C GLU A 177 -11.00 -2.17 15.37
N LEU A 178 -11.66 -3.33 15.52
CA LEU A 178 -12.50 -3.63 16.68
C LEU A 178 -11.64 -4.33 17.75
N TYR A 179 -11.22 -3.59 18.78
CA TYR A 179 -10.61 -4.21 19.96
C TYR A 179 -11.64 -5.05 20.72
N ARG A 180 -11.25 -6.27 21.13
CA ARG A 180 -12.02 -7.04 22.13
C ARG A 180 -12.12 -6.18 23.39
N ASN A 181 -13.35 -5.81 23.76
CA ASN A 181 -13.79 -5.05 24.95
C ASN A 181 -14.35 -3.63 24.69
N ASN A 182 -14.87 -3.32 23.50
CA ASN A 182 -15.75 -2.15 23.27
C ASN A 182 -15.15 -0.76 23.63
N GLN A 183 -13.84 -0.63 23.77
CA GLN A 183 -13.21 0.65 24.05
C GLN A 183 -12.28 1.03 22.89
N THR A 184 -12.74 2.05 22.16
CA THR A 184 -12.08 2.79 21.06
C THR A 184 -11.68 1.98 19.83
N SER A 185 -12.41 2.19 18.72
CA SER A 185 -11.92 1.89 17.38
C SER A 185 -10.94 2.98 16.95
N GLU A 186 -9.68 2.63 16.76
CA GLU A 186 -8.77 3.51 16.02
C GLU A 186 -9.06 3.31 14.53
N LYS A 187 -9.28 4.42 13.81
CA LYS A 187 -9.46 4.39 12.37
C LYS A 187 -8.09 4.54 11.72
N ILE A 188 -7.73 3.54 10.90
CA ILE A 188 -6.53 3.60 10.09
C ILE A 188 -6.94 3.99 8.67
N TYR A 189 -6.29 5.02 8.12
CA TYR A 189 -6.55 5.52 6.77
C TYR A 189 -5.39 5.07 5.88
N GLU A 190 -5.61 4.04 5.06
CA GLU A 190 -4.59 3.49 4.17
C GLU A 190 -4.75 4.03 2.74
N VAL A 191 -3.61 4.35 2.12
CA VAL A 191 -3.53 4.72 0.71
C VAL A 191 -2.58 3.73 0.04
N GLU A 192 -3.10 2.99 -0.93
CA GLU A 192 -2.37 1.96 -1.66
C GLU A 192 -2.41 2.26 -3.17
N THR A 193 -1.31 1.95 -3.87
CA THR A 193 -1.29 1.86 -5.33
C THR A 193 -0.87 0.46 -5.72
N GLU A 194 -1.60 -0.19 -6.61
CA GLU A 194 -1.40 -1.57 -7.03
C GLU A 194 -1.33 -1.66 -8.55
N MET A 195 -0.49 -2.55 -9.07
CA MET A 195 -0.55 -2.93 -10.48
C MET A 195 -1.69 -3.92 -10.71
N ILE A 196 -2.62 -3.59 -11.60
CA ILE A 196 -3.73 -4.48 -11.99
C ILE A 196 -3.17 -5.75 -12.66
N ASN A 197 -2.11 -5.60 -13.46
CA ASN A 197 -1.36 -6.68 -14.07
C ASN A 197 0.13 -6.52 -13.78
N ALA A 198 0.70 -7.45 -12.99
CA ALA A 198 2.13 -7.48 -12.67
C ALA A 198 3.03 -7.75 -13.90
N ASP A 199 2.47 -8.25 -15.00
CA ASP A 199 3.21 -8.42 -16.26
C ASP A 199 3.33 -7.09 -17.06
N GLY A 200 2.66 -6.02 -16.61
CA GLY A 200 2.65 -4.72 -17.27
C GLY A 200 3.95 -3.91 -17.08
N ASP A 201 3.94 -2.68 -17.61
CA ASP A 201 5.08 -1.77 -17.45
C ASP A 201 5.18 -1.27 -16.00
N LEU A 202 6.40 -1.32 -15.46
CA LEU A 202 6.72 -0.86 -14.11
C LEU A 202 6.92 0.67 -14.04
N ASP A 203 7.16 1.35 -15.17
CA ASP A 203 7.44 2.79 -15.18
C ASP A 203 6.34 3.60 -14.51
N ASP A 204 5.10 3.40 -14.95
CA ASP A 204 3.95 4.16 -14.48
C ASP A 204 3.67 3.87 -13.00
N PHE A 205 3.82 2.61 -12.59
CA PHE A 205 3.72 2.21 -11.19
C PHE A 205 4.76 2.93 -10.33
N LEU A 206 6.04 2.84 -10.71
CA LEU A 206 7.13 3.43 -9.93
C LEU A 206 7.03 4.96 -9.86
N ARG A 207 6.69 5.62 -10.97
CA ARG A 207 6.48 7.07 -11.00
C ARG A 207 5.30 7.47 -10.11
N SER A 208 4.18 6.76 -10.23
CA SER A 208 3.00 6.99 -9.40
C SER A 208 3.30 6.82 -7.91
N THR A 209 3.97 5.72 -7.53
CA THR A 209 4.37 5.45 -6.15
C THR A 209 5.23 6.57 -5.56
N ILE A 210 6.24 7.05 -6.30
CA ILE A 210 7.11 8.13 -5.83
C ILE A 210 6.34 9.46 -5.74
N ASN A 211 5.47 9.76 -6.70
CA ASN A 211 4.68 10.99 -6.70
C ASN A 211 3.73 11.04 -5.49
N LEU A 212 3.05 9.93 -5.19
CA LEU A 212 2.19 9.86 -4.00
C LEU A 212 2.97 10.06 -2.69
N GLY A 213 4.16 9.46 -2.57
CA GLY A 213 5.02 9.64 -1.39
C GLY A 213 5.59 11.05 -1.22
N THR A 214 5.65 11.81 -2.30
CA THR A 214 6.24 13.16 -2.30
C THR A 214 5.21 14.29 -2.34
N PHE A 215 3.94 13.96 -2.58
CA PHE A 215 2.82 14.90 -2.66
C PHE A 215 2.59 15.71 -1.39
N LEU A 216 2.84 15.12 -0.21
CA LEU A 216 2.65 15.78 1.08
C LEU A 216 4.00 16.13 1.71
N GLU A 217 4.11 17.38 2.14
CA GLU A 217 5.26 17.93 2.89
C GLU A 217 5.09 17.70 4.40
#